data_AF-A0A7X3V9F9-F1
#
_entry.id   AF-A0A7X3V9F9-F1
#
_cell.length_a   1.000
_cell.length_b   1.000
_cell.length_c   1.000
_cell.angle_alpha   90.00
_cell.angle_beta   90.00
_cell.angle_gamma   90.00
#
_symmetry.space_group_name_H-M   'P 1'
#
loop_
_entity.id
_entity.type
_entity.pdbx_description
1 polymer ?
#
loop_
_entity_poly.entity_id
_entity_poly.type
_entity_poly.pdbx_seq_one_letter_code
_entity_poly.pdbx_strand_id
1 'polypeptide(L)'
;MVPGVPRAWARPRRGPRGRAAGAGHRAGPRRVGASRAGGPRGAALRRDRGDAQRPRRRAGRRPRRDRGRRVTLPRPKTEDFGARLSFDRGSPGRRAVDVPAWAGDERPLPDTHLLRDSLRLPELSQGELVRYYTALSARNFGIDSGTYPLGSCTMKYNPKVDDLVASSAGFATAHPQSPAEEAQGTLRTLLELRRGLGEATGLPAVSLAPAAGAQGELAGVLMITRALEDRGELETRRRILVPDSAHGTNPATAAMAGFAVTQIPTAADGSLDRATIEQELDESVAAVMVTAPNTLGLWEQGIEDVADLIHGAGAYLYGDGANFNAIMGRVRYGDLGFDVVHLNLHKSFSTPHGGGGPGAGPVCCSEELAPYLPTPVVEECEDGLVRLTAPERSIGQLQQFHGNVGVLIRAYAYMRALGLKGLRAVSGQAVLNANYLRVLLHGHYDLPYDRPVLHEVVFSGSRQRREHGVRTYDIAKRLIDHGFHPPTVYFPLIVEEALMMEPTETEPPEAIEAFAAAMIAIAEEAEEDPEELHGAPWTAPIGRLDEATAARRPVLRWQEEGADSPA
;
A
#
# COMPACT_ATOMS: atom_id res chain seq x y z
N MET A 1 33.00 13.38 47.55
CA MET A 1 34.37 12.84 47.45
C MET A 1 34.37 11.74 46.40
N VAL A 2 35.47 11.64 45.62
CA VAL A 2 35.95 10.60 44.68
C VAL A 2 35.39 9.16 44.90
N PRO A 3 35.26 8.24 43.89
CA PRO A 3 35.39 8.32 42.41
C PRO A 3 34.00 8.13 41.71
N GLY A 4 33.81 7.86 40.40
CA GLY A 4 34.68 7.81 39.20
C GLY A 4 34.43 6.59 38.27
N VAL A 5 34.28 6.78 36.95
CA VAL A 5 33.98 5.73 35.93
C VAL A 5 34.97 5.81 34.74
N PRO A 6 35.56 4.70 34.24
CA PRO A 6 36.61 4.74 33.24
C PRO A 6 36.11 4.97 31.80
N ARG A 7 36.76 5.91 31.09
CA ARG A 7 36.65 6.05 29.62
C ARG A 7 37.61 5.09 28.92
N ALA A 8 37.13 4.25 28.00
CA ALA A 8 37.99 3.58 27.02
C ALA A 8 37.24 3.10 25.76
N TRP A 9 37.13 3.95 24.74
CA TRP A 9 37.11 3.50 23.33
C TRP A 9 37.78 4.60 22.48
N ALA A 10 39.01 4.35 22.03
CA ALA A 10 39.80 5.31 21.28
C ALA A 10 39.46 5.27 19.78
N ARG A 11 39.09 6.43 19.19
CA ARG A 11 39.10 6.61 17.74
C ARG A 11 40.52 7.00 17.26
N PRO A 12 41.01 6.46 16.14
CA PRO A 12 42.26 6.95 15.53
C PRO A 12 42.09 8.39 15.02
N ARG A 13 43.03 9.26 15.36
CA ARG A 13 43.12 10.63 14.83
C ARG A 13 43.48 10.60 13.34
N ARG A 14 42.82 11.43 12.53
CA ARG A 14 43.45 12.04 11.34
C ARG A 14 43.51 13.54 11.53
N GLY A 15 44.72 14.08 11.51
CA GLY A 15 45.01 15.52 11.59
C GLY A 15 44.94 16.22 10.22
N PRO A 16 44.96 17.57 10.19
CA PRO A 16 44.44 18.33 9.06
C PRO A 16 45.51 19.02 8.19
N ARG A 17 45.11 19.35 6.96
CA ARG A 17 45.55 20.44 6.04
C ARG A 17 44.80 20.20 4.72
N GLY A 18 44.35 21.18 3.93
CA GLY A 18 44.39 22.63 4.05
C GLY A 18 44.42 23.26 2.65
N ARG A 19 43.40 24.06 2.31
CA ARG A 19 43.25 25.04 1.19
C ARG A 19 44.17 24.92 -0.06
N ALA A 20 43.58 24.94 -1.27
CA ALA A 20 43.61 26.11 -2.18
C ALA A 20 43.02 25.82 -3.58
N ALA A 21 42.64 26.91 -4.26
CA ALA A 21 42.05 26.98 -5.61
C ALA A 21 43.01 26.56 -6.76
N GLY A 22 42.45 26.31 -7.95
CA GLY A 22 43.24 26.15 -9.19
C GLY A 22 42.40 25.79 -10.43
N ALA A 23 42.26 26.75 -11.35
CA ALA A 23 41.47 26.70 -12.57
C ALA A 23 41.90 25.69 -13.66
N GLY A 24 40.99 25.42 -14.61
CA GLY A 24 41.35 25.53 -16.04
C GLY A 24 41.07 24.34 -16.98
N HIS A 25 40.11 24.54 -17.90
CA HIS A 25 40.12 24.12 -19.33
C HIS A 25 40.23 22.60 -19.68
N ARG A 26 39.80 22.07 -20.84
CA ARG A 26 38.93 22.55 -21.96
C ARG A 26 38.42 21.32 -22.74
N ALA A 27 37.39 21.55 -23.57
CA ALA A 27 36.99 20.72 -24.73
C ALA A 27 38.18 20.16 -25.56
N GLY A 28 38.05 19.09 -26.36
CA GLY A 28 36.89 18.56 -27.06
C GLY A 28 37.27 17.48 -28.10
N PRO A 29 36.41 17.16 -29.10
CA PRO A 29 36.36 15.82 -29.72
C PRO A 29 36.83 15.74 -31.20
N ARG A 30 36.94 14.50 -31.72
CA ARG A 30 36.86 14.06 -33.15
C ARG A 30 37.06 12.53 -33.20
N ARG A 31 36.64 11.73 -34.19
CA ARG A 31 35.57 11.72 -35.23
C ARG A 31 35.87 10.48 -36.11
N VAL A 32 34.85 9.68 -36.41
CA VAL A 32 34.55 9.01 -37.70
C VAL A 32 35.67 8.32 -38.53
N GLY A 33 35.43 7.06 -38.92
CA GLY A 33 36.04 6.41 -40.09
C GLY A 33 35.34 5.09 -40.44
N ALA A 34 34.90 4.90 -41.69
CA ALA A 34 34.12 3.73 -42.13
C ALA A 34 34.46 3.26 -43.56
N SER A 35 34.41 1.95 -43.81
CA SER A 35 34.29 1.27 -45.13
C SER A 35 34.12 -0.25 -44.89
N ARG A 36 33.09 -0.95 -45.41
CA ARG A 36 32.92 -1.53 -46.78
C ARG A 36 34.05 -2.51 -47.19
N ALA A 37 33.83 -3.68 -47.81
CA ALA A 37 32.61 -4.45 -48.15
C ALA A 37 32.99 -5.87 -48.69
N GLY A 38 32.03 -6.80 -48.85
CA GLY A 38 32.11 -7.92 -49.83
C GLY A 38 32.27 -9.37 -49.30
N GLY A 39 31.38 -10.29 -49.73
CA GLY A 39 31.59 -11.76 -49.74
C GLY A 39 31.91 -12.24 -51.17
N PRO A 40 31.57 -13.48 -51.63
CA PRO A 40 30.94 -14.63 -50.94
C PRO A 40 31.52 -16.04 -51.33
N ARG A 41 30.87 -17.14 -50.90
CA ARG A 41 31.06 -18.57 -51.33
C ARG A 41 32.42 -19.21 -50.89
N GLY A 42 32.58 -20.54 -50.77
CA GLY A 42 31.68 -21.70 -50.85
C GLY A 42 32.49 -23.02 -51.03
N ALA A 43 31.79 -24.17 -50.95
CA ALA A 43 32.27 -25.54 -51.25
C ALA A 43 33.09 -26.31 -50.18
N ALA A 44 32.85 -27.64 -50.17
CA ALA A 44 33.48 -28.63 -49.29
C ALA A 44 34.48 -29.50 -50.06
N LEU A 45 35.41 -30.14 -49.34
CA LEU A 45 36.28 -31.20 -49.88
C LEU A 45 36.24 -32.46 -49.01
N ARG A 46 36.37 -33.62 -49.67
CA ARG A 46 36.17 -34.96 -49.13
C ARG A 46 37.32 -35.87 -49.59
N ARG A 47 37.69 -36.86 -48.76
CA ARG A 47 38.68 -37.94 -49.03
C ARG A 47 40.14 -37.45 -49.01
N ASP A 48 41.08 -38.17 -48.39
CA ASP A 48 41.49 -39.50 -48.86
C ASP A 48 41.67 -40.61 -47.80
N ARG A 49 41.89 -41.84 -48.27
CA ARG A 49 42.12 -43.08 -47.49
C ARG A 49 43.61 -43.38 -47.35
N GLY A 50 43.98 -44.05 -46.26
CA GLY A 50 45.29 -44.70 -46.09
C GLY A 50 45.18 -45.94 -45.21
N ASP A 51 45.25 -47.12 -45.81
CA ASP A 51 45.22 -48.40 -45.11
C ASP A 51 46.55 -48.69 -44.39
N ALA A 52 46.49 -49.16 -43.14
CA ALA A 52 47.62 -49.78 -42.45
C ALA A 52 47.12 -50.90 -41.53
N GLN A 53 47.37 -52.15 -41.94
CA GLN A 53 46.94 -53.35 -41.24
C GLN A 53 47.61 -53.49 -39.86
N ARG A 54 46.86 -53.87 -38.82
CA ARG A 54 47.39 -54.39 -37.55
C ARG A 54 46.64 -55.64 -37.08
N PRO A 55 47.32 -56.60 -36.42
CA PRO A 55 46.84 -57.98 -36.33
C PRO A 55 45.77 -58.22 -35.25
N ARG A 56 44.85 -59.14 -35.54
CA ARG A 56 43.81 -59.61 -34.61
C ARG A 56 44.42 -60.37 -33.43
N ARG A 57 44.41 -59.79 -32.21
CA ARG A 57 44.69 -60.53 -30.97
C ARG A 57 43.46 -61.29 -30.48
N ARG A 58 43.67 -62.51 -29.97
CA ARG A 58 42.64 -63.43 -29.46
C ARG A 58 41.82 -62.80 -28.32
N ALA A 59 40.53 -63.16 -28.26
CA ALA A 59 39.61 -62.70 -27.23
C ALA A 59 39.93 -63.30 -25.85
N GLY A 60 40.59 -62.52 -24.99
CA GLY A 60 40.61 -62.79 -23.55
C GLY A 60 39.27 -62.42 -22.91
N ARG A 61 38.68 -63.34 -22.14
CA ARG A 61 37.48 -63.04 -21.34
C ARG A 61 37.78 -61.88 -20.38
N ARG A 62 37.21 -60.70 -20.63
CA ARG A 62 37.20 -59.62 -19.64
C ARG A 62 36.38 -60.09 -18.43
N PRO A 63 36.81 -59.84 -17.18
CA PRO A 63 35.96 -60.09 -16.02
C PRO A 63 34.67 -59.28 -16.19
N ARG A 64 33.52 -59.87 -15.81
CA ARG A 64 32.28 -59.12 -15.71
C ARG A 64 32.53 -57.98 -14.73
N ARG A 65 32.65 -56.74 -15.23
CA ARG A 65 32.42 -55.58 -14.39
C ARG A 65 31.01 -55.74 -13.86
N ASP A 66 30.90 -55.92 -12.56
CA ASP A 66 29.64 -55.86 -11.87
C ASP A 66 28.93 -54.58 -12.34
N ARG A 67 27.69 -54.72 -12.83
CA ARG A 67 26.89 -53.57 -13.21
C ARG A 67 26.39 -53.00 -11.90
N GLY A 68 27.30 -52.29 -11.22
CA GLY A 68 27.06 -51.71 -9.91
C GLY A 68 25.70 -51.06 -9.92
N ARG A 69 24.87 -51.44 -8.94
CA ARG A 69 23.54 -50.87 -8.72
C ARG A 69 23.63 -49.38 -9.03
N ARG A 70 22.88 -48.90 -10.03
CA ARG A 70 22.57 -47.48 -10.11
C ARG A 70 21.82 -47.21 -8.81
N VAL A 71 22.55 -46.71 -7.81
CA VAL A 71 21.96 -46.08 -6.65
C VAL A 71 21.22 -44.90 -7.25
N THR A 72 19.90 -45.06 -7.39
CA THR A 72 19.01 -43.92 -7.58
C THR A 72 19.17 -43.13 -6.30
N LEU A 73 20.14 -42.22 -6.27
CA LEU A 73 20.24 -41.24 -5.20
C LEU A 73 18.85 -40.62 -5.12
N PRO A 74 18.17 -40.67 -3.96
CA PRO A 74 16.89 -40.00 -3.84
C PRO A 74 17.17 -38.55 -4.21
N ARG A 75 16.56 -38.08 -5.32
CA ARG A 75 16.50 -36.65 -5.56
C ARG A 75 15.88 -36.09 -4.28
N PRO A 76 16.51 -35.12 -3.59
CA PRO A 76 15.87 -34.51 -2.45
C PRO A 76 14.50 -34.06 -2.95
N LYS A 77 13.43 -34.55 -2.30
CA LYS A 77 12.08 -34.07 -2.63
C LYS A 77 12.17 -32.56 -2.51
N THR A 78 11.79 -31.84 -3.57
CA THR A 78 11.70 -30.39 -3.52
C THR A 78 10.61 -30.08 -2.50
N GLU A 79 11.01 -29.86 -1.26
CA GLU A 79 10.07 -29.65 -0.17
C GLU A 79 9.43 -28.28 -0.38
N ASP A 80 8.11 -28.27 -0.43
CA ASP A 80 7.39 -27.03 -0.51
C ASP A 80 7.28 -26.40 0.89
N PHE A 81 8.17 -25.44 1.17
CA PHE A 81 8.32 -24.84 2.49
C PHE A 81 7.11 -24.00 2.93
N GLY A 82 6.28 -23.49 2.02
CA GLY A 82 5.07 -22.73 2.37
C GLY A 82 3.80 -23.59 2.52
N ALA A 83 3.84 -24.88 2.17
CA ALA A 83 2.64 -25.75 2.15
C ALA A 83 2.25 -26.36 3.51
N ARG A 84 2.99 -26.05 4.59
CA ARG A 84 2.72 -26.49 5.97
C ARG A 84 3.05 -25.35 6.90
N LEU A 85 2.30 -25.18 7.99
CA LEU A 85 2.46 -24.07 8.92
C LEU A 85 3.80 -24.18 9.65
N SER A 86 4.32 -23.05 10.15
CA SER A 86 5.59 -23.00 10.89
C SER A 86 5.61 -23.93 12.11
N PHE A 87 4.45 -24.12 12.77
CA PHE A 87 4.27 -25.01 13.90
C PHE A 87 4.50 -26.50 13.53
N ASP A 88 4.09 -26.93 12.34
CA ASP A 88 4.17 -28.34 11.92
C ASP A 88 5.58 -28.76 11.44
N ARG A 89 6.52 -27.80 11.42
CA ARG A 89 7.87 -27.94 10.82
C ARG A 89 8.99 -28.01 11.86
N GLY A 90 8.73 -27.59 13.09
CA GLY A 90 9.74 -27.50 14.14
C GLY A 90 10.15 -28.86 14.72
N SER A 91 11.07 -28.82 15.68
CA SER A 91 11.31 -29.96 16.59
C SER A 91 11.64 -29.47 18.00
N PRO A 92 11.19 -30.17 19.06
CA PRO A 92 11.50 -29.80 20.44
C PRO A 92 12.98 -29.48 20.69
N GLY A 93 13.24 -28.34 21.33
CA GLY A 93 14.55 -27.81 21.66
C GLY A 93 15.26 -27.02 20.55
N ARG A 94 14.69 -26.92 19.34
CA ARG A 94 15.36 -26.26 18.21
C ARG A 94 15.24 -24.73 18.27
N ARG A 95 16.37 -24.06 18.06
CA ARG A 95 16.50 -22.60 18.18
C ARG A 95 16.92 -21.95 16.86
N ALA A 96 16.33 -20.78 16.58
CA ALA A 96 16.62 -20.00 15.40
C ALA A 96 17.86 -19.12 15.56
N VAL A 97 18.04 -18.53 16.74
CA VAL A 97 19.14 -17.63 17.07
C VAL A 97 19.60 -17.91 18.50
N ASP A 98 20.92 -17.89 18.70
CA ASP A 98 21.50 -17.85 20.02
C ASP A 98 21.44 -16.42 20.54
N VAL A 99 20.57 -16.19 21.53
CA VAL A 99 20.50 -14.89 22.23
C VAL A 99 21.76 -14.76 23.09
N PRO A 100 22.48 -13.61 23.07
CA PRO A 100 23.64 -13.40 23.92
C PRO A 100 23.33 -13.67 25.39
N ALA A 101 24.23 -14.38 26.07
CA ALA A 101 24.10 -14.61 27.51
C ALA A 101 24.10 -13.27 28.26
N TRP A 102 23.16 -13.10 29.19
CA TRP A 102 23.13 -11.94 30.08
C TRP A 102 24.39 -11.94 30.95
N ALA A 103 25.15 -10.84 30.90
CA ALA A 103 26.42 -10.69 31.60
C ALA A 103 26.34 -9.76 32.84
N GLY A 104 25.12 -9.35 33.21
CA GLY A 104 24.86 -8.58 34.44
C GLY A 104 24.35 -9.48 35.57
N ASP A 105 24.04 -8.86 36.70
CA ASP A 105 23.45 -9.58 37.84
C ASP A 105 22.09 -10.19 37.46
N GLU A 106 21.82 -11.41 37.91
CA GLU A 106 20.49 -12.00 37.83
C GLU A 106 19.51 -11.18 38.70
N ARG A 107 18.29 -11.01 38.18
CA ARG A 107 17.18 -10.40 38.92
C ARG A 107 16.17 -11.49 39.24
N PRO A 108 15.52 -11.46 40.43
CA PRO A 108 14.42 -12.37 40.70
C PRO A 108 13.35 -12.17 39.62
N LEU A 109 12.81 -13.27 39.11
CA LEU A 109 11.68 -13.23 38.21
C LEU A 109 10.47 -12.56 38.91
N PRO A 110 9.52 -12.01 38.14
CA PRO A 110 8.20 -11.67 38.65
C PRO A 110 7.57 -12.85 39.40
N ASP A 111 6.60 -12.55 40.26
CA ASP A 111 5.79 -13.55 40.96
C ASP A 111 5.25 -14.60 39.98
N THR A 112 5.33 -15.88 40.35
CA THR A 112 5.14 -17.01 39.44
C THR A 112 3.73 -17.06 38.83
N HIS A 113 2.73 -16.46 39.47
CA HIS A 113 1.38 -16.34 38.90
C HIS A 113 1.31 -15.43 37.66
N LEU A 114 2.33 -14.60 37.41
CA LEU A 114 2.47 -13.77 36.20
C LEU A 114 3.24 -14.49 35.09
N LEU A 115 3.83 -15.65 35.37
CA LEU A 115 4.68 -16.40 34.45
C LEU A 115 3.89 -17.51 33.75
N ARG A 116 4.43 -17.99 32.63
CA ARG A 116 3.95 -19.18 31.92
C ARG A 116 5.06 -20.21 31.90
N ASP A 117 4.76 -21.44 32.28
CA ASP A 117 5.73 -22.55 32.28
C ASP A 117 6.19 -22.93 30.86
N SER A 118 5.41 -22.58 29.84
CA SER A 118 5.76 -22.81 28.43
C SER A 118 5.18 -21.74 27.50
N LEU A 119 5.81 -21.59 26.34
CA LEU A 119 5.29 -20.81 25.21
C LEU A 119 5.20 -21.73 23.99
N ARG A 120 4.00 -21.84 23.40
CA ARG A 120 3.78 -22.56 22.15
C ARG A 120 4.21 -21.68 20.98
N LEU A 121 5.50 -21.72 20.66
CA LEU A 121 6.12 -21.03 19.53
C LEU A 121 6.77 -22.07 18.58
N PRO A 122 6.87 -21.80 17.28
CA PRO A 122 7.50 -22.73 16.34
C PRO A 122 9.01 -22.84 16.56
N GLU A 123 9.47 -24.05 16.89
CA GLU A 123 10.88 -24.35 17.17
C GLU A 123 11.65 -24.67 15.88
N LEU A 124 12.04 -23.61 15.15
CA LEU A 124 12.70 -23.67 13.85
C LEU A 124 14.16 -23.20 13.92
N SER A 125 15.02 -23.73 13.04
CA SER A 125 16.37 -23.19 12.83
C SER A 125 16.35 -21.94 11.94
N GLN A 126 17.42 -21.13 11.98
CA GLN A 126 17.51 -19.91 11.14
C GLN A 126 17.30 -20.20 9.64
N GLY A 127 17.91 -21.28 9.15
CA GLY A 127 17.79 -21.69 7.75
C GLY A 127 16.38 -22.14 7.36
N GLU A 128 15.61 -22.67 8.32
CA GLU A 128 14.20 -23.04 8.10
C GLU A 128 13.29 -21.82 8.12
N LEU A 129 13.52 -20.85 9.01
CA LEU A 129 12.78 -19.58 8.99
C LEU A 129 12.98 -18.84 7.66
N VAL A 130 14.23 -18.74 7.18
CA VAL A 130 14.52 -18.11 5.89
C VAL A 130 13.78 -18.84 4.76
N ARG A 131 13.89 -20.17 4.67
CA ARG A 131 13.17 -20.95 3.64
C ARG A 131 11.66 -20.81 3.74
N TYR A 132 11.10 -20.80 4.95
CA TYR A 132 9.67 -20.66 5.20
C TYR A 132 9.15 -19.32 4.69
N TYR A 133 9.73 -18.20 5.14
CA TYR A 133 9.27 -16.88 4.73
C TYR A 133 9.56 -16.58 3.25
N THR A 134 10.67 -17.08 2.67
CA THR A 134 10.90 -17.00 1.21
C THR A 134 9.89 -17.81 0.40
N ALA A 135 9.47 -18.98 0.90
CA ALA A 135 8.45 -19.81 0.24
C ALA A 135 7.02 -19.27 0.42
N LEU A 136 6.77 -18.45 1.44
CA LEU A 136 5.53 -17.67 1.60
C LEU A 136 5.55 -16.42 0.72
N SER A 137 6.66 -15.68 0.63
CA SER A 137 6.72 -14.51 -0.25
C SER A 137 6.55 -14.90 -1.72
N ALA A 138 7.09 -16.06 -2.14
CA ALA A 138 6.89 -16.60 -3.49
C ALA A 138 5.46 -17.11 -3.78
N ARG A 139 4.56 -17.13 -2.78
CA ARG A 139 3.13 -17.44 -2.94
C ARG A 139 2.25 -16.19 -3.00
N ASN A 140 2.82 -15.02 -2.72
CA ASN A 140 2.07 -13.79 -2.60
C ASN A 140 2.29 -12.93 -3.85
N PHE A 141 1.21 -12.49 -4.50
CA PHE A 141 1.29 -11.50 -5.56
C PHE A 141 1.35 -10.09 -4.95
N GLY A 142 2.09 -9.18 -5.57
CA GLY A 142 2.27 -7.80 -5.11
C GLY A 142 2.81 -6.91 -6.21
N ILE A 143 2.90 -5.60 -5.94
CA ILE A 143 3.33 -4.59 -6.94
C ILE A 143 4.74 -4.83 -7.51
N ASP A 144 5.62 -5.51 -6.77
CA ASP A 144 6.97 -5.89 -7.23
C ASP A 144 6.94 -7.12 -8.17
N SER A 145 5.78 -7.77 -8.34
CA SER A 145 5.56 -8.97 -9.15
C SER A 145 4.80 -8.70 -10.46
N GLY A 146 3.90 -7.71 -10.47
CA GLY A 146 3.13 -7.33 -11.65
C GLY A 146 1.96 -6.39 -11.32
N THR A 147 1.21 -6.03 -12.36
CA THR A 147 0.12 -5.04 -12.31
C THR A 147 -0.97 -5.42 -11.30
N TYR A 148 -1.37 -4.43 -10.49
CA TYR A 148 -2.23 -4.64 -9.32
C TYR A 148 -3.35 -3.58 -9.27
N PRO A 149 -4.34 -3.59 -10.17
CA PRO A 149 -5.20 -2.45 -10.48
C PRO A 149 -6.37 -2.27 -9.50
N LEU A 150 -6.14 -2.37 -8.18
CA LEU A 150 -7.19 -2.18 -7.17
C LEU A 150 -7.65 -0.71 -7.11
N GLY A 151 -8.90 -0.49 -7.52
CA GLY A 151 -9.64 0.74 -7.27
C GLY A 151 -9.63 1.19 -5.81
N SER A 152 -9.53 2.50 -5.60
CA SER A 152 -9.40 3.18 -4.31
C SER A 152 -8.20 2.73 -3.46
N CYS A 153 -7.20 2.07 -4.04
CA CYS A 153 -6.04 1.58 -3.27
C CYS A 153 -4.70 2.19 -3.71
N THR A 154 -4.62 2.78 -4.90
CA THR A 154 -3.41 3.38 -5.47
C THR A 154 -2.18 2.49 -5.28
N MET A 155 -2.22 1.32 -5.92
CA MET A 155 -1.16 0.28 -5.84
C MET A 155 0.09 0.66 -6.65
N LYS A 156 0.55 1.90 -6.51
CA LYS A 156 1.73 2.43 -7.23
C LYS A 156 3.02 1.81 -6.73
N TYR A 157 4.07 1.85 -7.55
CA TYR A 157 5.43 1.49 -7.16
C TYR A 157 5.84 2.19 -5.85
N ASN A 158 6.38 1.41 -4.89
CA ASN A 158 7.03 1.93 -3.69
C ASN A 158 8.55 2.07 -3.96
N PRO A 159 9.10 3.30 -4.09
CA PRO A 159 10.51 3.50 -4.37
C PRO A 159 11.42 2.92 -3.30
N LYS A 160 12.34 2.03 -3.70
CA LYS A 160 13.29 1.41 -2.75
C LYS A 160 14.28 2.43 -2.14
N VAL A 161 14.35 3.65 -2.69
CA VAL A 161 15.06 4.78 -2.06
C VAL A 161 14.32 5.30 -0.82
N ASP A 162 12.98 5.26 -0.80
CA ASP A 162 12.18 5.70 0.35
C ASP A 162 12.39 4.73 1.53
N ASP A 163 12.46 3.42 1.25
CA ASP A 163 12.89 2.39 2.20
C ASP A 163 14.33 2.62 2.71
N LEU A 164 15.27 2.98 1.83
CA LEU A 164 16.66 3.27 2.21
C LEU A 164 16.77 4.50 3.12
N VAL A 165 15.97 5.54 2.86
CA VAL A 165 15.91 6.73 3.73
C VAL A 165 15.29 6.35 5.08
N ALA A 166 14.14 5.69 5.11
CA ALA A 166 13.48 5.30 6.37
C ALA A 166 14.27 4.27 7.21
N SER A 167 15.09 3.42 6.58
CA SER A 167 15.96 2.45 7.24
C SER A 167 17.33 3.02 7.67
N SER A 168 17.61 4.29 7.37
CA SER A 168 18.84 4.96 7.81
C SER A 168 18.92 5.01 9.34
N ALA A 169 20.08 4.68 9.91
CA ALA A 169 20.26 4.48 11.35
C ALA A 169 19.75 5.64 12.22
N GLY A 170 19.97 6.90 11.80
CA GLY A 170 19.49 8.09 12.51
C GLY A 170 17.97 8.19 12.67
N PHE A 171 17.20 7.46 11.86
CA PHE A 171 15.75 7.31 12.00
C PHE A 171 15.38 5.94 12.58
N ALA A 172 15.92 4.86 12.01
CA ALA A 172 15.53 3.49 12.35
C ALA A 172 15.90 3.05 13.78
N THR A 173 16.89 3.69 14.41
CA THR A 173 17.28 3.43 15.81
C THR A 173 17.00 4.61 16.74
N ALA A 174 16.20 5.60 16.30
CA ALA A 174 15.80 6.72 17.15
C ALA A 174 14.76 6.24 18.19
N HIS A 175 15.03 6.46 19.48
CA HIS A 175 14.06 6.12 20.52
C HIS A 175 12.92 7.16 20.52
N PRO A 176 11.63 6.75 20.52
CA PRO A 176 10.51 7.68 20.44
C PRO A 176 10.32 8.55 21.69
N GLN A 177 11.09 8.30 22.75
CA GLN A 177 11.14 9.11 23.97
C GLN A 177 12.54 9.72 24.24
N SER A 178 13.42 9.77 23.23
CA SER A 178 14.66 10.56 23.34
C SER A 178 14.32 12.05 23.60
N PRO A 179 15.18 12.80 24.31
CA PRO A 179 15.04 14.25 24.43
C PRO A 179 14.90 14.91 23.06
N ALA A 180 14.05 15.95 22.95
CA ALA A 180 13.76 16.58 21.67
C ALA A 180 15.03 17.13 21.00
N GLU A 181 15.98 17.60 21.81
CA GLU A 181 17.30 18.09 21.43
C GLU A 181 18.13 17.02 20.68
N GLU A 182 17.98 15.75 21.04
CA GLU A 182 18.64 14.60 20.40
C GLU A 182 17.85 14.06 19.19
N ALA A 183 16.54 14.33 19.13
CA ALA A 183 15.63 13.86 18.09
C ALA A 183 15.40 14.87 16.93
N GLN A 184 16.11 16.00 16.90
CA GLN A 184 15.88 17.10 15.93
C GLN A 184 15.87 16.67 14.46
N GLY A 185 16.67 15.69 14.06
CA GLY A 185 16.65 15.18 12.67
C GLY A 185 15.30 14.57 12.28
N THR A 186 14.72 13.76 13.17
CA THR A 186 13.38 13.18 13.00
C THR A 186 12.31 14.26 13.08
N LEU A 187 12.34 15.09 14.13
CA LEU A 187 11.32 16.12 14.36
C LEU A 187 11.28 17.16 13.23
N ARG A 188 12.44 17.61 12.72
CA ARG A 188 12.51 18.52 11.56
C ARG A 188 11.97 17.88 10.28
N THR A 189 12.26 16.60 10.05
CA THR A 189 11.73 15.84 8.91
C THR A 189 10.20 15.76 8.95
N LEU A 190 9.64 15.49 10.14
CA LEU A 190 8.19 15.46 10.34
C LEU A 190 7.55 16.86 10.17
N LEU A 191 8.20 17.93 10.67
CA LEU A 191 7.75 19.30 10.46
C LEU A 191 7.73 19.70 8.98
N GLU A 192 8.75 19.32 8.21
CA GLU A 192 8.82 19.59 6.77
C GLU A 192 7.78 18.77 5.98
N LEU A 193 7.53 17.51 6.37
CA LEU A 193 6.41 16.73 5.83
C LEU A 193 5.06 17.40 6.11
N ARG A 194 4.80 17.77 7.38
CA ARG A 194 3.58 18.46 7.82
C ARG A 194 3.31 19.71 6.98
N ARG A 195 4.33 20.57 6.81
CA ARG A 195 4.27 21.77 5.96
C ARG A 195 3.98 21.43 4.49
N GLY A 196 4.65 20.43 3.93
CA GLY A 196 4.42 20.00 2.54
C GLY A 196 3.03 19.41 2.29
N LEU A 197 2.44 18.69 3.25
CA LEU A 197 1.08 18.18 3.16
C LEU A 197 0.04 19.32 3.23
N GLY A 198 0.28 20.32 4.10
CA GLY A 198 -0.55 21.53 4.16
C GLY A 198 -0.50 22.32 2.84
N GLU A 199 0.68 22.52 2.25
CA GLU A 199 0.84 23.16 0.93
C GLU A 199 0.12 22.37 -0.17
N ALA A 200 0.26 21.04 -0.18
CA ALA A 200 -0.35 20.16 -1.19
C ALA A 200 -1.89 20.10 -1.09
N THR A 201 -2.45 20.20 0.11
CA THR A 201 -3.91 20.19 0.35
C THR A 201 -4.53 21.59 0.37
N GLY A 202 -3.74 22.65 0.50
CA GLY A 202 -4.24 24.01 0.71
C GLY A 202 -4.73 24.30 2.13
N LEU A 203 -4.49 23.39 3.09
CA LEU A 203 -5.01 23.48 4.46
C LEU A 203 -3.87 23.81 5.44
N PRO A 204 -4.00 24.87 6.26
CA PRO A 204 -2.88 25.43 7.02
C PRO A 204 -2.46 24.57 8.22
N ALA A 205 -3.38 23.83 8.83
CA ALA A 205 -3.14 23.06 10.04
C ALA A 205 -3.10 21.56 9.71
N VAL A 206 -2.07 20.84 10.18
CA VAL A 206 -1.90 19.42 9.87
C VAL A 206 -1.39 18.66 11.09
N SER A 207 -2.02 17.52 11.41
CA SER A 207 -1.49 16.52 12.35
C SER A 207 -1.10 15.23 11.63
N LEU A 208 0.10 14.74 11.92
CA LEU A 208 0.61 13.45 11.43
C LEU A 208 0.25 12.28 12.35
N ALA A 209 -0.48 12.56 13.44
CA ALA A 209 -0.74 11.61 14.52
C ALA A 209 -1.60 10.38 14.16
N PRO A 210 -2.53 10.37 13.18
CA PRO A 210 -3.33 9.15 12.92
C PRO A 210 -2.59 8.07 12.11
N ALA A 211 -2.84 6.80 12.44
CA ALA A 211 -2.13 5.63 11.92
C ALA A 211 -2.62 5.12 10.55
N ALA A 212 -3.83 5.49 10.12
CA ALA A 212 -4.45 5.04 8.87
C ALA A 212 -5.60 5.99 8.47
N GLY A 213 -6.10 5.88 7.23
CA GLY A 213 -7.15 6.75 6.71
C GLY A 213 -8.38 6.82 7.62
N ALA A 214 -8.96 5.66 7.97
CA ALA A 214 -10.09 5.56 8.90
C ALA A 214 -9.83 6.15 10.31
N GLN A 215 -8.58 6.19 10.78
CA GLN A 215 -8.27 6.90 12.04
C GLN A 215 -8.17 8.42 11.83
N GLY A 216 -7.81 8.87 10.62
CA GLY A 216 -7.92 10.26 10.19
C GLY A 216 -9.36 10.70 9.95
N GLU A 217 -10.24 9.81 9.47
CA GLU A 217 -11.70 10.02 9.47
C GLU A 217 -12.20 10.25 10.89
N LEU A 218 -11.93 9.32 11.80
CA LEU A 218 -12.33 9.45 13.20
C LEU A 218 -11.77 10.71 13.85
N ALA A 219 -10.52 11.06 13.57
CA ALA A 219 -9.91 12.30 14.04
C ALA A 219 -10.65 13.54 13.53
N GLY A 220 -10.91 13.65 12.22
CA GLY A 220 -11.57 14.83 11.66
C GLY A 220 -13.03 14.97 12.09
N VAL A 221 -13.76 13.85 12.22
CA VAL A 221 -15.13 13.88 12.76
C VAL A 221 -15.12 14.27 14.25
N LEU A 222 -14.19 13.75 15.08
CA LEU A 222 -14.06 14.17 16.47
C LEU A 222 -13.63 15.64 16.61
N MET A 223 -12.80 16.16 15.69
CA MET A 223 -12.46 17.59 15.64
C MET A 223 -13.70 18.45 15.39
N ILE A 224 -14.57 18.02 14.45
CA ILE A 224 -15.88 18.63 14.21
C ILE A 224 -16.76 18.54 15.47
N THR A 225 -16.89 17.36 16.10
CA THR A 225 -17.63 17.18 17.37
C THR A 225 -17.18 18.21 18.40
N ARG A 226 -15.87 18.32 18.63
CA ARG A 226 -15.32 19.21 19.65
C ARG A 226 -15.50 20.70 19.32
N ALA A 227 -15.42 21.05 18.04
CA ALA A 227 -15.69 22.40 17.57
C ALA A 227 -17.18 22.80 17.69
N LEU A 228 -18.10 21.83 17.61
CA LEU A 228 -19.54 22.02 17.86
C LEU A 228 -19.87 22.06 19.36
N GLU A 229 -19.19 21.27 20.20
CA GLU A 229 -19.27 21.38 21.66
C GLU A 229 -18.89 22.78 22.14
N ASP A 230 -17.77 23.32 21.64
CA ASP A 230 -17.27 24.65 22.00
C ASP A 230 -18.19 25.80 21.53
N ARG A 231 -19.06 25.56 20.53
CA ARG A 231 -20.14 26.48 20.10
C ARG A 231 -21.44 26.31 20.88
N GLY A 232 -21.60 25.20 21.60
CA GLY A 232 -22.87 24.79 22.20
C GLY A 232 -23.88 24.18 21.21
N GLU A 233 -23.41 23.74 20.04
CA GLU A 233 -24.24 23.25 18.91
C GLU A 233 -24.30 21.72 18.81
N LEU A 234 -23.53 20.96 19.61
CA LEU A 234 -23.50 19.48 19.49
C LEU A 234 -24.87 18.82 19.74
N GLU A 235 -25.71 19.37 20.61
CA GLU A 235 -27.02 18.76 20.89
C GLU A 235 -28.05 18.98 19.78
N THR A 236 -27.87 20.00 18.92
CA THR A 236 -28.71 20.20 17.73
C THR A 236 -28.10 19.50 16.52
N ARG A 237 -26.81 19.71 16.24
CA ARG A 237 -26.10 19.15 15.09
C ARG A 237 -25.70 17.70 15.33
N ARG A 238 -26.63 16.79 15.02
CA ARG A 238 -26.55 15.34 15.29
C ARG A 238 -26.54 14.45 14.05
N ARG A 239 -26.60 15.00 12.84
CA ARG A 239 -26.57 14.25 11.57
C ARG A 239 -25.26 14.49 10.80
N ILE A 240 -24.77 13.45 10.12
CA ILE A 240 -23.74 13.57 9.08
C ILE A 240 -24.31 13.02 7.77
N LEU A 241 -24.20 13.81 6.70
CA LEU A 241 -24.61 13.41 5.36
C LEU A 241 -23.43 12.71 4.66
N VAL A 242 -23.68 11.56 4.03
CA VAL A 242 -22.65 10.73 3.38
C VAL A 242 -23.21 10.20 2.04
N PRO A 243 -22.48 10.27 0.92
CA PRO A 243 -22.91 9.66 -0.34
C PRO A 243 -23.16 8.15 -0.22
N ASP A 244 -24.16 7.63 -0.94
CA ASP A 244 -24.42 6.18 -1.07
C ASP A 244 -23.25 5.40 -1.70
N SER A 245 -22.43 6.09 -2.48
CA SER A 245 -21.21 5.61 -3.13
C SER A 245 -19.96 5.66 -2.24
N ALA A 246 -20.04 6.28 -1.05
CA ALA A 246 -18.89 6.48 -0.16
C ALA A 246 -18.24 5.18 0.33
N HIS A 247 -16.97 5.26 0.73
CA HIS A 247 -16.29 4.12 1.34
C HIS A 247 -16.92 3.78 2.70
N GLY A 248 -17.07 2.49 3.02
CA GLY A 248 -17.79 2.02 4.21
C GLY A 248 -17.22 2.48 5.55
N THR A 249 -16.00 3.03 5.58
CA THR A 249 -15.43 3.67 6.78
C THR A 249 -16.09 5.02 7.09
N ASN A 250 -16.57 5.77 6.11
CA ASN A 250 -17.19 7.08 6.36
C ASN A 250 -18.47 6.96 7.24
N PRO A 251 -19.49 6.14 6.88
CA PRO A 251 -20.68 5.96 7.73
C PRO A 251 -20.36 5.24 9.04
N ALA A 252 -19.39 4.30 9.05
CA ALA A 252 -18.96 3.63 10.26
C ALA A 252 -18.31 4.61 11.26
N THR A 253 -17.48 5.53 10.76
CA THR A 253 -16.83 6.59 11.55
C THR A 253 -17.85 7.55 12.14
N ALA A 254 -18.79 8.05 11.32
CA ALA A 254 -19.85 8.96 11.79
C ALA A 254 -20.69 8.31 12.90
N ALA A 255 -21.06 7.03 12.75
CA ALA A 255 -21.75 6.26 13.79
C ALA A 255 -20.89 6.03 15.04
N MET A 256 -19.59 5.73 14.90
CA MET A 256 -18.64 5.59 16.02
C MET A 256 -18.45 6.90 16.80
N ALA A 257 -18.54 8.05 16.13
CA ALA A 257 -18.51 9.37 16.75
C ALA A 257 -19.87 9.83 17.32
N GLY A 258 -20.92 9.00 17.22
CA GLY A 258 -22.22 9.27 17.82
C GLY A 258 -23.17 10.16 17.01
N PHE A 259 -22.97 10.26 15.70
CA PHE A 259 -23.88 10.95 14.78
C PHE A 259 -24.83 9.96 14.09
N ALA A 260 -26.03 10.42 13.77
CA ALA A 260 -26.92 9.75 12.84
C ALA A 260 -26.41 9.93 11.40
N VAL A 261 -26.35 8.86 10.62
CA VAL A 261 -25.93 8.91 9.21
C VAL A 261 -27.15 9.06 8.32
N THR A 262 -27.09 9.98 7.36
CA THR A 262 -28.06 10.08 6.26
C THR A 262 -27.33 9.84 4.95
N GLN A 263 -27.85 8.93 4.13
CA GLN A 263 -27.30 8.66 2.81
C GLN A 263 -27.84 9.66 1.79
N ILE A 264 -26.93 10.26 1.02
CA ILE A 264 -27.25 11.12 -0.13
C ILE A 264 -27.12 10.28 -1.40
N PRO A 265 -28.11 10.25 -2.29
CA PRO A 265 -28.04 9.46 -3.51
C PRO A 265 -26.98 10.02 -4.47
N THR A 266 -26.36 9.13 -5.25
CA THR A 266 -25.55 9.54 -6.41
C THR A 266 -26.48 9.96 -7.56
N ALA A 267 -26.19 11.09 -8.19
CA ALA A 267 -26.95 11.66 -9.29
C ALA A 267 -26.80 10.83 -10.59
N ALA A 268 -27.67 11.08 -11.56
CA ALA A 268 -27.71 10.33 -12.82
C ALA A 268 -26.44 10.46 -13.69
N ASP A 269 -25.61 11.49 -13.49
CA ASP A 269 -24.32 11.66 -14.18
C ASP A 269 -23.13 11.09 -13.38
N GLY A 270 -23.38 10.55 -12.18
CA GLY A 270 -22.38 10.00 -11.27
C GLY A 270 -21.75 11.02 -10.32
N SER A 271 -22.25 12.26 -10.23
CA SER A 271 -21.87 13.20 -9.17
C SER A 271 -22.73 13.05 -7.92
N LEU A 272 -22.39 13.81 -6.88
CA LEU A 272 -23.22 14.04 -5.71
C LEU A 272 -24.53 14.75 -6.08
N ASP A 273 -25.67 14.28 -5.56
CA ASP A 273 -26.96 14.95 -5.80
C ASP A 273 -27.12 16.21 -4.93
N ARG A 274 -26.74 17.34 -5.52
CA ARG A 274 -26.93 18.68 -4.95
C ARG A 274 -28.38 18.98 -4.54
N ALA A 275 -29.37 18.53 -5.32
CA ALA A 275 -30.78 18.84 -5.02
C ALA A 275 -31.26 18.10 -3.76
N THR A 276 -30.76 16.90 -3.50
CA THR A 276 -31.01 16.20 -2.23
C THR A 276 -30.20 16.82 -1.08
N ILE A 277 -28.98 17.30 -1.31
CA ILE A 277 -28.21 18.05 -0.29
C ILE A 277 -28.95 19.33 0.12
N GLU A 278 -29.46 20.12 -0.81
CA GLU A 278 -30.26 21.32 -0.52
C GLU A 278 -31.55 21.03 0.26
N GLN A 279 -32.06 19.79 0.22
CA GLN A 279 -33.23 19.34 0.98
C GLN A 279 -32.88 18.78 2.36
N GLU A 280 -31.73 18.11 2.49
CA GLU A 280 -31.29 17.44 3.74
C GLU A 280 -30.41 18.34 4.63
N LEU A 281 -29.91 19.47 4.12
CA LEU A 281 -29.18 20.48 4.90
C LEU A 281 -30.13 21.28 5.79
N ASP A 282 -30.08 21.01 7.09
CA ASP A 282 -30.78 21.75 8.14
C ASP A 282 -29.86 22.04 9.34
N GLU A 283 -30.39 22.72 10.37
CA GLU A 283 -29.67 23.04 11.62
C GLU A 283 -29.22 21.80 12.42
N SER A 284 -29.65 20.59 12.04
CA SER A 284 -29.23 19.33 12.66
C SER A 284 -28.06 18.65 11.95
N VAL A 285 -27.62 19.17 10.79
CA VAL A 285 -26.42 18.66 10.09
C VAL A 285 -25.16 19.22 10.73
N ALA A 286 -24.28 18.32 11.17
CA ALA A 286 -22.93 18.64 11.64
C ALA A 286 -21.93 18.76 10.49
N ALA A 287 -21.97 17.82 9.54
CA ALA A 287 -21.05 17.78 8.41
C ALA A 287 -21.60 17.00 7.22
N VAL A 288 -20.97 17.20 6.06
CA VAL A 288 -21.10 16.36 4.86
C VAL A 288 -19.73 15.74 4.57
N MET A 289 -19.66 14.41 4.45
CA MET A 289 -18.42 13.70 4.13
C MET A 289 -18.40 13.34 2.63
N VAL A 290 -17.45 13.87 1.87
CA VAL A 290 -17.36 13.67 0.42
C VAL A 290 -15.96 13.16 0.03
N THR A 291 -15.89 12.11 -0.80
CA THR A 291 -14.65 11.73 -1.50
C THR A 291 -14.57 12.56 -2.78
N ALA A 292 -13.50 13.34 -2.97
CA ALA A 292 -13.32 14.15 -4.17
C ALA A 292 -11.90 13.95 -4.74
N PRO A 293 -11.72 13.33 -5.91
CA PRO A 293 -12.73 12.69 -6.77
C PRO A 293 -13.48 11.54 -6.09
N ASN A 294 -14.70 11.27 -6.51
CA ASN A 294 -15.54 10.26 -5.88
C ASN A 294 -15.11 8.82 -6.24
N THR A 295 -15.78 7.85 -5.62
CA THR A 295 -15.49 6.41 -5.73
C THR A 295 -15.90 5.78 -7.07
N LEU A 296 -16.51 6.55 -7.97
CA LEU A 296 -16.67 6.19 -9.39
C LEU A 296 -15.47 6.65 -10.24
N GLY A 297 -14.47 7.29 -9.61
CA GLY A 297 -13.38 7.98 -10.29
C GLY A 297 -13.78 9.30 -10.93
N LEU A 298 -14.94 9.87 -10.58
CA LEU A 298 -15.50 11.04 -11.23
C LEU A 298 -15.19 12.35 -10.48
N TRP A 299 -15.08 13.44 -11.24
CA TRP A 299 -14.99 14.77 -10.66
C TRP A 299 -16.37 15.27 -10.24
N GLU A 300 -16.46 15.74 -8.99
CA GLU A 300 -17.64 16.39 -8.43
C GLU A 300 -17.86 17.77 -9.07
N GLN A 301 -18.85 17.86 -9.94
CA GLN A 301 -19.19 19.11 -10.62
C GLN A 301 -19.87 20.07 -9.65
N GLY A 302 -19.39 21.31 -9.57
CA GLY A 302 -19.96 22.32 -8.66
C GLY A 302 -19.66 22.07 -7.17
N ILE A 303 -18.56 21.37 -6.84
CA ILE A 303 -18.16 21.14 -5.44
C ILE A 303 -17.98 22.45 -4.64
N GLU A 304 -17.59 23.55 -5.29
CA GLU A 304 -17.48 24.89 -4.69
C GLU A 304 -18.88 25.41 -4.28
N ASP A 305 -19.88 25.34 -5.16
CA ASP A 305 -21.27 25.68 -4.82
C ASP A 305 -21.83 24.80 -3.69
N VAL A 306 -21.44 23.52 -3.63
CA VAL A 306 -21.84 22.58 -2.57
C VAL A 306 -21.18 22.97 -1.24
N ALA A 307 -19.92 23.39 -1.24
CA ALA A 307 -19.25 23.92 -0.05
C ALA A 307 -19.95 25.19 0.47
N ASP A 308 -20.26 26.14 -0.42
CA ASP A 308 -21.00 27.38 -0.08
C ASP A 308 -22.38 27.07 0.58
N LEU A 309 -23.10 26.05 0.09
CA LEU A 309 -24.37 25.60 0.68
C LEU A 309 -24.19 25.00 2.07
N ILE A 310 -23.18 24.15 2.26
CA ILE A 310 -22.86 23.48 3.53
C ILE A 310 -22.46 24.52 4.58
N HIS A 311 -21.57 25.45 4.22
CA HIS A 311 -21.14 26.56 5.07
C HIS A 311 -22.28 27.54 5.36
N GLY A 312 -23.17 27.78 4.39
CA GLY A 312 -24.39 28.57 4.59
C GLY A 312 -25.35 27.99 5.64
N ALA A 313 -25.37 26.66 5.80
CA ALA A 313 -26.08 25.97 6.88
C ALA A 313 -25.28 25.88 8.21
N GLY A 314 -24.04 26.37 8.24
CA GLY A 314 -23.11 26.27 9.37
C GLY A 314 -22.61 24.86 9.66
N ALA A 315 -22.71 23.94 8.70
CA ALA A 315 -22.12 22.61 8.76
C ALA A 315 -20.71 22.62 8.16
N TYR A 316 -19.92 21.57 8.41
CA TYR A 316 -18.57 21.43 7.83
C TYR A 316 -18.55 20.54 6.59
N LEU A 317 -17.64 20.84 5.65
CA LEU A 317 -17.30 19.97 4.54
C LEU A 317 -16.07 19.11 4.89
N TYR A 318 -16.30 17.81 5.08
CA TYR A 318 -15.27 16.81 5.32
C TYR A 318 -14.84 16.15 4.00
N GLY A 319 -13.53 16.03 3.78
CA GLY A 319 -12.96 15.38 2.60
C GLY A 319 -12.30 14.03 2.89
N ASP A 320 -12.77 12.99 2.22
CA ASP A 320 -12.03 11.73 2.12
C ASP A 320 -10.95 11.88 1.03
N GLY A 321 -9.70 12.02 1.46
CA GLY A 321 -8.53 12.20 0.60
C GLY A 321 -7.88 10.89 0.17
N ALA A 322 -8.56 9.74 0.24
CA ALA A 322 -8.08 8.49 -0.33
C ALA A 322 -7.71 8.65 -1.82
N ASN A 323 -8.53 9.39 -2.57
CA ASN A 323 -8.41 9.61 -4.01
C ASN A 323 -7.52 10.81 -4.40
N PHE A 324 -6.74 11.37 -3.46
CA PHE A 324 -5.88 12.54 -3.71
C PHE A 324 -4.84 12.33 -4.84
N ASN A 325 -4.51 11.08 -5.18
CA ASN A 325 -3.62 10.75 -6.30
C ASN A 325 -4.05 11.38 -7.63
N ALA A 326 -5.36 11.51 -7.87
CA ALA A 326 -5.94 12.11 -9.06
C ALA A 326 -5.66 13.60 -9.25
N ILE A 327 -5.51 14.34 -8.14
CA ILE A 327 -5.55 15.81 -8.14
C ILE A 327 -4.31 16.45 -7.54
N MET A 328 -3.40 15.67 -6.94
CA MET A 328 -2.21 16.19 -6.28
C MET A 328 -1.40 17.15 -7.17
N GLY A 329 -1.10 18.32 -6.60
CA GLY A 329 -0.41 19.42 -7.27
C GLY A 329 -1.22 20.15 -8.35
N ARG A 330 -2.46 19.74 -8.65
CA ARG A 330 -3.35 20.35 -9.65
C ARG A 330 -4.47 21.17 -9.02
N VAL A 331 -5.13 20.59 -8.03
CA VAL A 331 -6.21 21.19 -7.23
C VAL A 331 -5.89 20.94 -5.75
N ARG A 332 -6.32 21.84 -4.88
CA ARG A 332 -6.11 21.76 -3.42
C ARG A 332 -7.48 21.79 -2.74
N TYR A 333 -7.71 20.91 -1.77
CA TYR A 333 -8.98 20.84 -1.04
C TYR A 333 -9.36 22.14 -0.34
N GLY A 334 -8.40 22.85 0.26
CA GLY A 334 -8.65 24.15 0.89
C GLY A 334 -9.09 25.25 -0.08
N ASP A 335 -8.76 25.14 -1.38
CA ASP A 335 -9.27 26.07 -2.41
C ASP A 335 -10.74 25.77 -2.78
N LEU A 336 -11.23 24.57 -2.46
CA LEU A 336 -12.60 24.10 -2.76
C LEU A 336 -13.54 24.17 -1.56
N GLY A 337 -13.14 24.83 -0.46
CA GLY A 337 -13.96 24.97 0.74
C GLY A 337 -14.01 23.76 1.68
N PHE A 338 -13.12 22.77 1.57
CA PHE A 338 -13.06 21.69 2.55
C PHE A 338 -12.48 22.17 3.89
N ASP A 339 -13.15 21.87 5.00
CA ASP A 339 -12.71 22.26 6.35
C ASP A 339 -11.67 21.31 6.94
N VAL A 340 -11.80 20.02 6.62
CA VAL A 340 -10.94 18.96 7.13
C VAL A 340 -10.84 17.81 6.13
N VAL A 341 -9.64 17.29 5.94
CA VAL A 341 -9.33 16.22 4.99
C VAL A 341 -8.36 15.23 5.63
N HIS A 342 -8.64 13.94 5.56
CA HIS A 342 -7.62 12.92 5.84
C HIS A 342 -6.89 12.49 4.57
N LEU A 343 -5.62 12.09 4.68
CA LEU A 343 -4.82 11.58 3.56
C LEU A 343 -4.33 10.15 3.82
N ASN A 344 -4.33 9.30 2.79
CA ASN A 344 -3.71 7.97 2.87
C ASN A 344 -2.30 8.02 2.30
N LEU A 345 -1.27 8.10 3.15
CA LEU A 345 0.12 8.10 2.67
C LEU A 345 0.51 6.77 2.00
N HIS A 346 -0.12 5.68 2.44
CA HIS A 346 -0.01 4.33 1.85
C HIS A 346 -0.79 4.13 0.56
N LYS A 347 -1.43 5.18 0.03
CA LYS A 347 -2.01 5.20 -1.31
C LYS A 347 -1.24 6.24 -2.14
N SER A 348 -1.54 7.52 -1.90
CA SER A 348 -1.07 8.64 -2.73
C SER A 348 0.44 8.89 -2.65
N PHE A 349 1.09 8.59 -1.51
CA PHE A 349 2.47 9.00 -1.20
C PHE A 349 3.45 7.82 -1.07
N SER A 350 3.28 6.83 -1.95
CA SER A 350 4.19 5.69 -2.21
C SER A 350 4.58 4.76 -1.04
N THR A 351 4.03 4.93 0.17
CA THR A 351 4.44 4.08 1.30
C THR A 351 3.83 2.67 1.16
N PRO A 352 4.57 1.57 1.40
CA PRO A 352 4.07 0.22 1.10
C PRO A 352 2.77 -0.17 1.82
N HIS A 353 1.85 -0.79 1.09
CA HIS A 353 0.61 -1.38 1.61
C HIS A 353 0.85 -2.57 2.55
N GLY A 354 2.02 -3.22 2.48
CA GLY A 354 2.46 -4.25 3.43
C GLY A 354 1.57 -5.50 3.57
N GLY A 355 0.62 -5.73 2.65
CA GLY A 355 -0.38 -6.79 2.77
C GLY A 355 -1.56 -6.44 3.69
N GLY A 356 -1.79 -5.14 3.95
CA GLY A 356 -2.90 -4.63 4.77
C GLY A 356 -2.50 -3.51 5.75
N GLY A 357 -1.20 -3.27 5.93
CA GLY A 357 -0.64 -2.18 6.73
C GLY A 357 0.86 -2.34 6.98
N PRO A 358 1.51 -1.42 7.71
CA PRO A 358 0.94 -0.23 8.36
C PRO A 358 0.65 0.91 7.38
N GLY A 359 -0.14 1.89 7.82
CA GLY A 359 -0.37 3.13 7.10
C GLY A 359 0.15 4.37 7.83
N ALA A 360 -0.26 5.53 7.34
CA ALA A 360 -0.36 6.79 8.07
C ALA A 360 -1.56 7.54 7.50
N GLY A 361 -2.30 8.24 8.36
CA GLY A 361 -3.54 8.95 8.03
C GLY A 361 -3.55 10.42 8.41
N PRO A 362 -2.59 11.28 7.97
CA PRO A 362 -2.56 12.68 8.38
C PRO A 362 -3.89 13.39 8.14
N VAL A 363 -4.27 14.23 9.09
CA VAL A 363 -5.44 15.11 8.98
C VAL A 363 -4.97 16.53 8.77
N CYS A 364 -5.46 17.13 7.70
CA CYS A 364 -5.22 18.52 7.30
C CYS A 364 -6.53 19.28 7.50
N CYS A 365 -6.50 20.50 8.03
CA CYS A 365 -7.72 21.28 8.30
C CYS A 365 -7.52 22.80 8.22
N SER A 366 -8.65 23.51 8.19
CA SER A 366 -8.78 24.96 8.24
C SER A 366 -8.26 25.54 9.57
N GLU A 367 -8.05 26.86 9.63
CA GLU A 367 -7.63 27.54 10.87
C GLU A 367 -8.67 27.38 11.99
N GLU A 368 -9.96 27.27 11.63
CA GLU A 368 -11.08 27.08 12.54
C GLU A 368 -11.03 25.74 13.27
N LEU A 369 -10.60 24.67 12.58
CA LEU A 369 -10.46 23.34 13.16
C LEU A 369 -9.07 23.05 13.75
N ALA A 370 -8.08 23.93 13.52
CA ALA A 370 -6.72 23.80 14.03
C ALA A 370 -6.59 23.61 15.56
N PRO A 371 -7.39 24.29 16.43
CA PRO A 371 -7.33 24.11 17.89
C PRO A 371 -7.68 22.70 18.37
N TYR A 372 -8.32 21.88 17.53
CA TYR A 372 -8.84 20.57 17.89
C TYR A 372 -7.97 19.41 17.41
N LEU A 373 -6.91 19.66 16.62
CA LEU A 373 -6.05 18.64 16.01
C LEU A 373 -5.64 17.51 17.00
N PRO A 374 -5.62 16.23 16.57
CA PRO A 374 -5.14 15.13 17.39
C PRO A 374 -3.65 15.27 17.71
N THR A 375 -3.28 14.82 18.90
CA THR A 375 -1.92 14.96 19.43
C THR A 375 -1.05 13.72 19.22
N PRO A 376 0.28 13.89 19.15
CA PRO A 376 0.99 15.17 19.21
C PRO A 376 1.06 15.90 17.85
N VAL A 377 1.17 17.23 17.90
CA VAL A 377 1.47 18.06 16.72
C VAL A 377 2.97 18.40 16.72
N VAL A 378 3.59 18.52 15.55
CA VAL A 378 5.03 18.86 15.42
C VAL A 378 5.15 20.34 15.09
N GLU A 379 5.77 21.11 16.00
CA GLU A 379 5.91 22.57 15.89
C GLU A 379 7.37 23.05 16.08
N GLU A 380 7.68 24.20 15.49
CA GLU A 380 8.95 24.93 15.67
C GLU A 380 8.76 25.95 16.79
N CYS A 381 9.50 25.81 17.89
CA CYS A 381 9.40 26.69 19.06
C CYS A 381 10.22 27.99 18.88
N GLU A 382 9.98 28.97 19.75
CA GLU A 382 10.68 30.28 19.73
C GLU A 382 12.22 30.18 19.86
N ASP A 383 12.72 29.12 20.50
CA ASP A 383 14.16 28.82 20.63
C ASP A 383 14.76 28.12 19.39
N GLY A 384 13.96 27.93 18.32
CA GLY A 384 14.35 27.29 17.07
C GLY A 384 14.41 25.76 17.12
N LEU A 385 14.11 25.14 18.26
CA LEU A 385 14.00 23.69 18.37
C LEU A 385 12.61 23.21 17.96
N VAL A 386 12.56 22.12 17.20
CA VAL A 386 11.29 21.46 16.85
C VAL A 386 10.87 20.55 17.99
N ARG A 387 9.61 20.60 18.42
CA ARG A 387 9.07 19.77 19.51
C ARG A 387 7.71 19.18 19.17
N LEU A 388 7.36 18.14 19.92
CA LEU A 388 5.98 17.68 20.03
C LEU A 388 5.21 18.61 20.97
N THR A 389 4.05 19.09 20.52
CA THR A 389 3.16 19.99 21.25
C THR A 389 1.73 19.46 21.26
N ALA A 390 0.86 20.12 22.01
CA ALA A 390 -0.56 19.85 22.08
C ALA A 390 -1.36 21.15 22.00
N PRO A 391 -2.34 21.26 21.07
CA PRO A 391 -3.37 22.29 21.14
C PRO A 391 -4.16 22.18 22.44
N GLU A 392 -4.52 23.31 23.06
CA GLU A 392 -5.25 23.36 24.34
C GLU A 392 -6.61 22.62 24.27
N ARG A 393 -7.28 22.70 23.11
CA ARG A 393 -8.62 22.13 22.86
C ARG A 393 -8.56 20.82 22.07
N SER A 394 -7.40 20.19 21.98
CA SER A 394 -7.18 18.95 21.21
C SER A 394 -8.17 17.83 21.58
N ILE A 395 -8.57 17.03 20.59
CA ILE A 395 -9.28 15.76 20.82
C ILE A 395 -8.44 14.67 21.52
N GLY A 396 -7.20 14.96 21.90
CA GLY A 396 -6.32 14.06 22.63
C GLY A 396 -5.45 13.19 21.73
N GLN A 397 -4.91 12.10 22.29
CA GLN A 397 -3.99 11.18 21.61
C GLN A 397 -4.74 9.99 21.02
N LEU A 398 -4.49 9.71 19.74
CA LEU A 398 -5.10 8.56 19.03
C LEU A 398 -4.16 7.35 18.90
N GLN A 399 -2.85 7.56 19.11
CA GLN A 399 -1.85 6.49 19.25
C GLN A 399 -0.65 6.99 20.06
N GLN A 400 0.32 6.11 20.30
CA GLN A 400 1.53 6.46 21.05
C GLN A 400 2.55 7.23 20.20
N PHE A 401 3.34 8.06 20.88
CA PHE A 401 4.51 8.75 20.31
C PHE A 401 4.17 9.65 19.10
N HIS A 402 5.05 9.65 18.09
CA HIS A 402 5.01 10.53 16.91
C HIS A 402 4.11 10.00 15.77
N GLY A 403 3.33 8.93 16.02
CA GLY A 403 2.72 8.11 14.97
C GLY A 403 3.73 7.24 14.22
N ASN A 404 3.34 6.77 13.03
CA ASN A 404 4.10 5.78 12.23
C ASN A 404 5.30 6.42 11.50
N VAL A 405 6.32 6.87 12.26
CA VAL A 405 7.50 7.62 11.76
C VAL A 405 8.15 7.00 10.52
N GLY A 406 8.33 5.67 10.49
CA GLY A 406 8.91 4.99 9.32
C GLY A 406 8.06 5.11 8.05
N VAL A 407 6.74 5.22 8.17
CA VAL A 407 5.82 5.47 7.06
C VAL A 407 5.88 6.94 6.65
N LEU A 408 5.82 7.85 7.63
CA LEU A 408 5.93 9.30 7.42
C LEU A 408 7.22 9.69 6.68
N ILE A 409 8.37 9.10 7.04
CA ILE A 409 9.66 9.38 6.38
C ILE A 409 9.67 8.91 4.91
N ARG A 410 8.98 7.82 4.56
CA ARG A 410 8.86 7.38 3.16
C ARG A 410 8.08 8.38 2.32
N ALA A 411 6.93 8.83 2.82
CA ALA A 411 6.13 9.87 2.17
C ALA A 411 6.91 11.18 2.01
N TYR A 412 7.69 11.57 3.02
CA TYR A 412 8.60 12.71 2.92
C TYR A 412 9.65 12.52 1.83
N ALA A 413 10.32 11.36 1.77
CA ALA A 413 11.31 11.06 0.75
C ALA A 413 10.72 11.15 -0.67
N TYR A 414 9.54 10.57 -0.88
CA TYR A 414 8.76 10.65 -2.13
C TYR A 414 8.43 12.09 -2.52
N MET A 415 7.83 12.87 -1.61
CA MET A 415 7.49 14.28 -1.86
C MET A 415 8.73 15.12 -2.20
N ARG A 416 9.86 14.88 -1.52
CA ARG A 416 11.12 15.59 -1.75
C ARG A 416 11.83 15.16 -3.03
N ALA A 417 11.71 13.91 -3.45
CA ALA A 417 12.26 13.40 -4.70
C ALA A 417 11.51 13.95 -5.92
N LEU A 418 10.18 14.04 -5.84
CA LEU A 418 9.32 14.50 -6.93
C LEU A 418 9.18 16.02 -7.02
N GLY A 419 8.99 16.68 -5.87
CA GLY A 419 8.54 18.07 -5.80
C GLY A 419 7.22 18.32 -6.54
N LEU A 420 6.78 19.58 -6.60
CA LEU A 420 5.50 19.95 -7.24
C LEU A 420 5.40 19.49 -8.70
N LYS A 421 6.51 19.55 -9.46
CA LYS A 421 6.52 19.10 -10.86
C LYS A 421 6.27 17.59 -10.98
N GLY A 422 6.90 16.78 -10.12
CA GLY A 422 6.70 15.34 -10.11
C GLY A 422 5.30 14.96 -9.63
N LEU A 423 4.77 15.60 -8.59
CA LEU A 423 3.40 15.36 -8.10
C LEU A 423 2.34 15.72 -9.16
N ARG A 424 2.54 16.81 -9.93
CA ARG A 424 1.67 17.14 -11.09
C ARG A 424 1.78 16.13 -12.24
N ALA A 425 2.93 15.48 -12.41
CA ALA A 425 3.11 14.42 -13.40
C ALA A 425 2.43 13.12 -12.96
N VAL A 426 2.55 12.75 -11.68
CA VAL A 426 1.85 11.63 -11.03
C VAL A 426 0.35 11.70 -11.29
N SER A 427 -0.31 12.79 -10.87
CA SER A 427 -1.75 12.97 -11.08
C SER A 427 -2.14 12.97 -12.56
N GLY A 428 -1.34 13.60 -13.42
CA GLY A 428 -1.61 13.63 -14.85
C GLY A 428 -1.53 12.26 -15.53
N GLN A 429 -0.54 11.44 -15.15
CA GLN A 429 -0.31 10.14 -15.76
C GLN A 429 -1.27 9.09 -15.19
N ALA A 430 -1.60 9.13 -13.90
CA ALA A 430 -2.65 8.27 -13.33
C ALA A 430 -4.00 8.49 -14.04
N VAL A 431 -4.39 9.76 -14.25
CA VAL A 431 -5.61 10.11 -15.00
C VAL A 431 -5.54 9.63 -16.45
N LEU A 432 -4.41 9.81 -17.13
CA LEU A 432 -4.23 9.33 -18.50
C LEU A 432 -4.34 7.80 -18.59
N ASN A 433 -3.70 7.07 -17.68
CA ASN A 433 -3.68 5.61 -17.66
C ASN A 433 -5.08 5.03 -17.44
N ALA A 434 -5.88 5.59 -16.53
CA ALA A 434 -7.26 5.14 -16.31
C ALA A 434 -8.19 5.47 -17.49
N ASN A 435 -8.05 6.64 -18.11
CA ASN A 435 -8.79 6.98 -19.33
C ASN A 435 -8.39 6.10 -20.51
N TYR A 436 -7.11 5.73 -20.62
CA TYR A 436 -6.63 4.80 -21.66
C TYR A 436 -7.23 3.41 -21.47
N LEU A 437 -7.19 2.88 -20.24
CA LEU A 437 -7.85 1.62 -19.88
C LEU A 437 -9.36 1.66 -20.15
N ARG A 438 -10.06 2.77 -19.83
CA ARG A 438 -11.49 2.93 -20.16
C ARG A 438 -11.73 2.75 -21.65
N VAL A 439 -10.93 3.42 -22.50
CA VAL A 439 -11.10 3.37 -23.96
C VAL A 439 -10.80 1.98 -24.52
N LEU A 440 -9.80 1.27 -23.98
CA LEU A 440 -9.48 -0.10 -24.40
C LEU A 440 -10.60 -1.10 -24.07
N LEU A 441 -11.29 -0.93 -22.94
CA LEU A 441 -12.35 -1.84 -22.48
C LEU A 441 -13.77 -1.40 -22.87
N HIS A 442 -13.93 -0.20 -23.45
CA HIS A 442 -15.22 0.34 -23.86
C HIS A 442 -15.91 -0.62 -24.85
N GLY A 443 -17.11 -1.08 -24.49
CA GLY A 443 -17.90 -2.02 -25.28
C GLY A 443 -17.72 -3.49 -24.86
N HIS A 444 -16.61 -3.86 -24.21
CA HIS A 444 -16.38 -5.21 -23.68
C HIS A 444 -16.99 -5.42 -22.28
N TYR A 445 -17.12 -4.33 -21.51
CA TYR A 445 -17.86 -4.28 -20.25
C TYR A 445 -18.78 -3.06 -20.26
N ASP A 446 -19.84 -3.11 -19.46
CA ASP A 446 -20.79 -1.99 -19.37
C ASP A 446 -20.16 -0.85 -18.55
N LEU A 447 -20.35 0.39 -19.00
CA LEU A 447 -19.95 1.61 -18.28
C LEU A 447 -21.21 2.29 -17.73
N PRO A 448 -21.48 2.21 -16.41
CA PRO A 448 -22.66 2.85 -15.82
C PRO A 448 -22.65 4.38 -16.01
N TYR A 449 -21.46 4.97 -16.05
CA TYR A 449 -21.24 6.41 -16.25
C TYR A 449 -20.19 6.63 -17.35
N ASP A 450 -20.61 6.61 -18.62
CA ASP A 450 -19.70 6.82 -19.76
C ASP A 450 -19.30 8.31 -19.91
N ARG A 451 -18.29 8.70 -19.13
CA ARG A 451 -17.68 10.03 -19.15
C ARG A 451 -16.18 9.96 -18.86
N PRO A 452 -15.40 11.02 -19.15
CA PRO A 452 -14.03 11.14 -18.68
C PRO A 452 -13.94 10.94 -17.16
N VAL A 453 -13.10 10.00 -16.76
CA VAL A 453 -12.77 9.68 -15.37
C VAL A 453 -11.48 10.40 -14.97
N LEU A 454 -11.13 10.32 -13.68
CA LEU A 454 -9.83 10.71 -13.17
C LEU A 454 -8.91 9.50 -13.00
N HIS A 455 -8.46 9.14 -11.80
CA HIS A 455 -7.42 8.13 -11.56
C HIS A 455 -7.86 6.67 -11.69
N GLU A 456 -9.17 6.41 -11.69
CA GLU A 456 -9.77 5.07 -11.70
C GLU A 456 -11.04 5.01 -12.55
N VAL A 457 -11.49 3.82 -12.92
CA VAL A 457 -12.72 3.60 -13.71
C VAL A 457 -13.53 2.44 -13.13
N VAL A 458 -14.85 2.60 -13.05
CA VAL A 458 -15.78 1.53 -12.66
C VAL A 458 -16.50 0.99 -13.89
N PHE A 459 -16.24 -0.28 -14.21
CA PHE A 459 -17.04 -1.07 -15.14
C PHE A 459 -18.05 -1.93 -14.39
N SER A 460 -19.05 -2.46 -15.10
CA SER A 460 -19.98 -3.45 -14.59
C SER A 460 -19.92 -4.75 -15.39
N GLY A 461 -19.82 -5.89 -14.69
CA GLY A 461 -19.99 -7.24 -15.21
C GLY A 461 -21.45 -7.69 -15.35
N SER A 462 -22.42 -6.77 -15.23
CA SER A 462 -23.86 -7.10 -15.24
C SER A 462 -24.30 -7.76 -16.54
N ARG A 463 -23.71 -7.38 -17.68
CA ARG A 463 -23.93 -8.05 -18.97
C ARG A 463 -23.49 -9.51 -18.94
N GLN A 464 -22.25 -9.77 -18.53
CA GLN A 464 -21.70 -11.13 -18.42
C GLN A 464 -22.56 -12.01 -17.50
N ARG A 465 -23.07 -11.46 -16.40
CA ARG A 465 -23.97 -12.19 -15.49
C ARG A 465 -25.35 -12.43 -16.12
N ARG A 466 -25.94 -11.43 -16.76
CA ARG A 466 -27.30 -11.50 -17.34
C ARG A 466 -27.37 -12.40 -18.57
N GLU A 467 -26.32 -12.40 -19.39
CA GLU A 467 -26.32 -13.07 -20.70
C GLU A 467 -25.67 -14.46 -20.63
N HIS A 468 -24.69 -14.67 -19.74
CA HIS A 468 -23.91 -15.91 -19.69
C HIS A 468 -23.80 -16.55 -18.28
N GLY A 469 -24.39 -15.94 -17.24
CA GLY A 469 -24.30 -16.45 -15.86
C GLY A 469 -22.93 -16.30 -15.20
N VAL A 470 -22.02 -15.52 -15.79
CA VAL A 470 -20.67 -15.25 -15.28
C VAL A 470 -20.70 -14.03 -14.37
N ARG A 471 -20.30 -14.17 -13.09
CA ARG A 471 -20.26 -13.03 -12.15
C ARG A 471 -18.89 -12.35 -12.16
N THR A 472 -18.84 -11.15 -11.59
CA THR A 472 -17.60 -10.42 -11.30
C THR A 472 -16.58 -11.25 -10.53
N TYR A 473 -17.02 -12.06 -9.55
CA TYR A 473 -16.15 -12.97 -8.82
C TYR A 473 -15.49 -14.00 -9.75
N ASP A 474 -16.20 -14.49 -10.76
CA ASP A 474 -15.71 -15.48 -11.72
C ASP A 474 -14.67 -14.84 -12.68
N ILE A 475 -14.95 -13.63 -13.18
CA ILE A 475 -13.98 -12.78 -13.92
C ILE A 475 -12.71 -12.52 -13.09
N ALA A 476 -12.88 -12.15 -11.82
CA ALA A 476 -11.78 -11.91 -10.90
C ALA A 476 -10.94 -13.16 -10.63
N LYS A 477 -11.55 -14.35 -10.53
CA LYS A 477 -10.77 -15.59 -10.44
C LYS A 477 -10.02 -15.91 -11.73
N ARG A 478 -10.63 -15.66 -12.88
CA ARG A 478 -9.98 -15.88 -14.18
C ARG A 478 -8.77 -14.98 -14.40
N LEU A 479 -8.80 -13.71 -13.99
CA LEU A 479 -7.64 -12.80 -14.07
C LEU A 479 -6.36 -13.34 -13.41
N ILE A 480 -6.49 -14.14 -12.35
CA ILE A 480 -5.35 -14.76 -11.66
C ILE A 480 -4.61 -15.73 -12.61
N ASP A 481 -5.34 -16.43 -13.48
CA ASP A 481 -4.75 -17.33 -14.49
C ASP A 481 -4.05 -16.58 -15.62
N HIS A 482 -4.47 -15.33 -15.90
CA HIS A 482 -3.77 -14.41 -16.80
C HIS A 482 -2.56 -13.72 -16.11
N GLY A 483 -2.27 -14.03 -14.84
CA GLY A 483 -1.11 -13.51 -14.12
C GLY A 483 -1.31 -12.11 -13.50
N PHE A 484 -2.54 -11.64 -13.38
CA PHE A 484 -2.88 -10.35 -12.80
C PHE A 484 -3.48 -10.49 -11.40
N HIS A 485 -3.27 -9.49 -10.54
CA HIS A 485 -4.18 -9.31 -9.43
C HIS A 485 -5.52 -8.76 -9.96
N PRO A 486 -6.68 -9.21 -9.45
CA PRO A 486 -7.96 -8.63 -9.83
C PRO A 486 -8.07 -7.15 -9.41
N PRO A 487 -8.91 -6.35 -10.09
CA PRO A 487 -9.29 -5.02 -9.63
C PRO A 487 -10.17 -5.11 -8.36
N THR A 488 -10.55 -3.97 -7.81
CA THR A 488 -11.52 -3.92 -6.72
C THR A 488 -12.88 -4.40 -7.26
N VAL A 489 -13.52 -5.32 -6.54
CA VAL A 489 -14.78 -5.96 -6.98
C VAL A 489 -15.92 -5.64 -6.03
N TYR A 490 -17.14 -5.53 -6.55
CA TYR A 490 -18.37 -5.26 -5.79
C TYR A 490 -18.33 -3.94 -4.97
N PHE A 491 -17.50 -2.98 -5.39
CA PHE A 491 -17.46 -1.63 -4.84
C PHE A 491 -17.17 -0.63 -5.99
N PRO A 492 -17.77 0.57 -6.02
CA PRO A 492 -18.77 1.10 -5.09
C PRO A 492 -20.11 0.34 -5.14
N LEU A 493 -20.83 0.30 -4.02
CA LEU A 493 -22.03 -0.54 -3.84
C LEU A 493 -23.20 -0.17 -4.77
N ILE A 494 -23.19 1.05 -5.30
CA ILE A 494 -24.20 1.54 -6.26
C ILE A 494 -24.05 0.96 -7.68
N VAL A 495 -22.96 0.25 -7.97
CA VAL A 495 -22.78 -0.45 -9.26
C VAL A 495 -22.92 -1.95 -9.04
N GLU A 496 -23.97 -2.54 -9.64
CA GLU A 496 -24.13 -3.99 -9.67
C GLU A 496 -22.97 -4.64 -10.46
N GLU A 497 -22.42 -5.76 -9.97
CA GLU A 497 -21.26 -6.44 -10.58
C GLU A 497 -20.06 -5.50 -10.84
N ALA A 498 -19.75 -4.59 -9.91
CA ALA A 498 -18.69 -3.58 -10.08
C ALA A 498 -17.27 -4.16 -10.25
N LEU A 499 -16.55 -3.64 -11.24
CA LEU A 499 -15.13 -3.85 -11.53
C LEU A 499 -14.43 -2.48 -11.51
N MET A 500 -13.87 -2.10 -10.35
CA MET A 500 -13.25 -0.79 -10.11
C MET A 500 -11.72 -0.86 -10.25
N MET A 501 -11.22 -0.27 -11.33
CA MET A 501 -9.84 -0.42 -11.81
C MET A 501 -9.04 0.88 -11.65
N GLU A 502 -7.95 0.84 -10.89
CA GLU A 502 -7.00 1.95 -10.75
C GLU A 502 -5.59 1.52 -11.21
N PRO A 503 -5.17 1.83 -12.45
CA PRO A 503 -3.84 1.44 -12.95
C PRO A 503 -2.69 2.26 -12.35
N THR A 504 -2.97 3.41 -11.71
CA THR A 504 -1.97 4.37 -11.20
C THR A 504 -1.03 4.96 -12.28
N GLU A 505 -0.11 5.83 -11.88
CA GLU A 505 0.87 6.45 -12.77
C GLU A 505 2.08 5.57 -13.11
N THR A 506 2.31 4.48 -12.37
CA THR A 506 3.57 3.73 -12.43
C THR A 506 3.51 2.51 -13.34
N GLU A 507 2.32 2.09 -13.76
CA GLU A 507 2.13 1.08 -14.80
C GLU A 507 2.45 1.66 -16.19
N PRO A 508 3.30 1.02 -16.99
CA PRO A 508 3.60 1.46 -18.35
C PRO A 508 2.47 1.07 -19.32
N PRO A 509 2.36 1.71 -20.51
CA PRO A 509 1.29 1.44 -21.46
C PRO A 509 1.16 -0.05 -21.83
N GLU A 510 2.27 -0.75 -22.04
CA GLU A 510 2.27 -2.18 -22.37
C GLU A 510 1.66 -3.08 -21.28
N ALA A 511 1.71 -2.67 -20.02
CA ALA A 511 1.08 -3.40 -18.91
C ALA A 511 -0.43 -3.16 -18.87
N ILE A 512 -0.86 -1.92 -19.16
CA ILE A 512 -2.28 -1.55 -19.29
C ILE A 512 -2.90 -2.26 -20.49
N GLU A 513 -2.20 -2.31 -21.62
CA GLU A 513 -2.60 -3.04 -22.83
C GLU A 513 -2.70 -4.55 -22.57
N ALA A 514 -1.73 -5.14 -21.85
CA ALA A 514 -1.77 -6.56 -21.49
C ALA A 514 -2.93 -6.89 -20.52
N PHE A 515 -3.18 -6.05 -19.52
CA PHE A 515 -4.32 -6.20 -18.62
C PHE A 515 -5.65 -6.04 -19.37
N ALA A 516 -5.76 -5.05 -20.27
CA ALA A 516 -6.95 -4.86 -21.09
C ALA A 516 -7.18 -6.05 -22.03
N ALA A 517 -6.14 -6.59 -22.66
CA ALA A 517 -6.24 -7.78 -23.51
C ALA A 517 -6.69 -9.03 -22.72
N ALA A 518 -6.23 -9.19 -21.47
CA ALA A 518 -6.73 -10.25 -20.59
C ALA A 518 -8.21 -10.05 -20.25
N MET A 519 -8.63 -8.85 -19.84
CA MET A 519 -10.04 -8.52 -19.60
C MET A 519 -10.92 -8.77 -20.85
N ILE A 520 -10.46 -8.39 -22.05
CA ILE A 520 -11.18 -8.63 -23.31
C ILE A 520 -11.33 -10.13 -23.58
N ALA A 521 -10.25 -10.90 -23.46
CA ALA A 521 -10.30 -12.36 -23.61
C ALA A 521 -11.26 -13.00 -22.61
N ILE A 522 -11.30 -12.53 -21.35
CA ILE A 522 -12.24 -13.04 -20.33
C ILE A 522 -13.70 -12.68 -20.67
N ALA A 523 -13.95 -11.55 -21.33
CA ALA A 523 -15.28 -11.21 -21.83
C ALA A 523 -15.71 -12.11 -23.00
N GLU A 524 -14.78 -12.52 -23.87
CA GLU A 524 -15.00 -13.47 -24.97
C GLU A 524 -15.19 -14.90 -24.43
N GLU A 525 -14.34 -15.36 -23.51
CA GLU A 525 -14.47 -16.64 -22.82
C GLU A 525 -15.81 -16.75 -22.05
N ALA A 526 -16.31 -15.63 -21.50
CA ALA A 526 -17.63 -15.61 -20.87
C ALA A 526 -18.78 -15.88 -21.85
N GLU A 527 -18.64 -15.57 -23.14
CA GLU A 527 -19.63 -15.90 -24.17
C GLU A 527 -19.43 -17.34 -24.71
N GLU A 528 -18.17 -17.77 -24.91
CA GLU A 528 -17.84 -19.06 -25.55
C GLU A 528 -17.85 -20.26 -24.58
N ASP A 529 -17.29 -20.14 -23.38
CA ASP A 529 -17.20 -21.22 -22.38
C ASP A 529 -17.25 -20.69 -20.91
N PRO A 530 -18.46 -20.39 -20.38
CA PRO A 530 -18.65 -19.91 -19.01
C PRO A 530 -18.06 -20.80 -17.90
N GLU A 531 -17.93 -22.12 -18.15
CA GLU A 531 -17.47 -23.08 -17.14
C GLU A 531 -15.97 -22.92 -16.85
N GLU A 532 -15.17 -22.47 -17.82
CA GLU A 532 -13.76 -22.13 -17.63
C GLU A 532 -13.57 -21.03 -16.58
N LEU A 533 -14.50 -20.05 -16.54
CA LEU A 533 -14.51 -18.97 -15.55
C LEU A 533 -15.07 -19.44 -14.20
N HIS A 534 -16.08 -20.30 -14.19
CA HIS A 534 -16.64 -20.87 -12.96
C HIS A 534 -15.64 -21.78 -12.23
N GLY A 535 -14.79 -22.50 -12.96
CA GLY A 535 -13.73 -23.34 -12.40
C GLY A 535 -12.46 -22.59 -11.98
N ALA A 536 -12.20 -21.41 -12.54
CA ALA A 536 -11.03 -20.60 -12.22
C ALA A 536 -10.91 -20.25 -10.71
N PRO A 537 -9.70 -20.08 -10.14
CA PRO A 537 -8.41 -20.10 -10.82
C PRO A 537 -7.85 -21.53 -10.96
N TRP A 538 -7.26 -21.81 -12.11
CA TRP A 538 -6.70 -23.12 -12.46
C TRP A 538 -5.19 -23.24 -12.18
N THR A 539 -4.46 -22.13 -12.27
CA THR A 539 -2.99 -22.07 -12.19
C THR A 539 -2.47 -21.66 -10.81
N ALA A 540 -3.34 -21.08 -9.98
CA ALA A 540 -3.00 -20.65 -8.63
C ALA A 540 -2.59 -21.84 -7.73
N PRO A 541 -1.71 -21.64 -6.72
CA PRO A 541 -1.32 -22.71 -5.79
C PRO A 541 -2.48 -23.32 -4.98
N ILE A 542 -3.61 -22.62 -4.92
CA ILE A 542 -4.87 -23.01 -4.27
C ILE A 542 -6.03 -22.46 -5.11
N GLY A 543 -7.09 -23.26 -5.29
CA GLY A 543 -8.32 -22.84 -5.97
C GLY A 543 -9.24 -22.00 -5.08
N ARG A 544 -10.53 -21.93 -5.44
CA ARG A 544 -11.56 -21.25 -4.63
C ARG A 544 -11.64 -21.84 -3.22
N LEU A 545 -11.77 -20.97 -2.22
CA LEU A 545 -11.87 -21.36 -0.81
C LEU A 545 -13.33 -21.53 -0.40
N ASP A 546 -13.61 -22.40 0.58
CA ASP A 546 -14.92 -22.51 1.21
C ASP A 546 -15.11 -21.37 2.24
N GLU A 547 -15.42 -20.19 1.72
CA GLU A 547 -15.69 -18.97 2.49
C GLU A 547 -16.87 -19.16 3.47
N ALA A 548 -17.86 -19.98 3.11
CA ALA A 548 -19.04 -20.25 3.93
C ALA A 548 -18.71 -21.09 5.19
N THR A 549 -17.89 -22.14 5.04
CA THR A 549 -17.38 -22.90 6.19
C THR A 549 -16.39 -22.07 6.99
N ALA A 550 -15.51 -21.29 6.35
CA ALA A 550 -14.56 -20.42 7.05
C ALA A 550 -15.26 -19.39 7.96
N ALA A 551 -16.36 -18.77 7.49
CA ALA A 551 -17.15 -17.84 8.28
C ALA A 551 -17.96 -18.51 9.41
N ARG A 552 -18.51 -19.71 9.17
CA ARG A 552 -19.38 -20.41 10.14
C ARG A 552 -18.63 -21.27 11.16
N ARG A 553 -17.42 -21.72 10.83
CA ARG A 553 -16.56 -22.59 11.67
C ARG A 553 -15.11 -22.09 11.63
N PRO A 554 -14.84 -20.87 12.11
CA PRO A 554 -13.54 -20.22 11.92
C PRO A 554 -12.42 -20.86 12.75
N VAL A 555 -11.37 -21.35 12.08
CA VAL A 555 -10.14 -21.82 12.72
C VAL A 555 -9.15 -20.66 12.82
N LEU A 556 -9.36 -19.78 13.80
CA LEU A 556 -8.64 -18.50 13.96
C LEU A 556 -7.18 -18.61 14.43
N ARG A 557 -6.73 -19.80 14.81
CA ARG A 557 -5.36 -20.08 15.27
C ARG A 557 -5.00 -21.53 14.98
N TRP A 558 -3.70 -21.81 14.88
CA TRP A 558 -3.20 -23.19 14.87
C TRP A 558 -3.69 -23.95 16.10
N GLN A 559 -4.06 -25.22 15.89
CA GLN A 559 -4.48 -26.16 16.93
C GLN A 559 -3.62 -27.40 16.81
N GLU A 560 -3.24 -27.97 17.95
CA GLU A 560 -2.47 -29.20 18.03
C GLU A 560 -3.37 -30.40 17.70
N GLU A 561 -2.90 -31.34 16.87
CA GLU A 561 -3.70 -32.52 16.50
C GLU A 561 -4.06 -33.33 17.75
N GLY A 562 -5.37 -33.45 18.03
CA GLY A 562 -5.88 -34.15 19.22
C GLY A 562 -6.16 -33.26 20.44
N ALA A 563 -5.94 -31.94 20.37
CA ALA A 563 -6.45 -31.02 21.38
C ALA A 563 -7.94 -30.73 21.13
N ASP A 564 -8.82 -31.23 22.01
CA ASP A 564 -10.26 -30.95 21.93
C ASP A 564 -10.54 -29.45 21.85
N SER A 565 -11.42 -29.06 20.91
CA SER A 565 -11.90 -27.68 20.82
C SER A 565 -12.69 -27.34 22.09
N PRO A 566 -12.42 -26.20 22.77
CA PRO A 566 -13.33 -25.67 23.77
C PRO A 566 -14.69 -25.44 23.12
N ALA A 567 -15.75 -25.92 23.79
CA ALA A 567 -17.15 -25.73 23.37
C ALA A 567 -17.61 -24.27 23.52
#